data_AF-A0A975R429-F1
#
_entry.id   AF-A0A975R429-F1
#
_cell.length_a   1.000
_cell.length_b   1.000
_cell.length_c   1.000
_cell.angle_alpha   90.00
_cell.angle_beta   90.00
_cell.angle_gamma   90.00
#
_symmetry.space_group_name_H-M   'P 1'
#
loop_
_entity.id
_entity.type
_entity.pdbx_description
1 polymer ?
#
loop_
_entity_poly.entity_id
_entity_poly.type
_entity_poly.pdbx_seq_one_letter_code
_entity_poly.pdbx_strand_id
1 'polypeptide(L)'
;MGIAARSSPKQAPRPLDNSTLHHLPDGRIARKFVLAAGSFRVIISDLGATILGIETPDRDGIIANVLLGYPDPAHYPSAGAPGSDHYLGATCGRFANRVGHAQYRRDGVLGRKLINRLEVWRLA
;
A
#
# COMPACT_ATOMS: atom_id res chain seq x y z
N MET A 1 0.13 -50.39 -3.68
CA MET A 1 0.23 -49.30 -4.68
C MET A 1 -0.61 -48.13 -4.18
N GLY A 2 0.02 -47.02 -3.78
CA GLY A 2 -0.66 -45.84 -3.25
C GLY A 2 -0.68 -44.71 -4.28
N ILE A 3 -1.87 -44.25 -4.65
CA ILE A 3 -2.07 -43.08 -5.52
C ILE A 3 -1.94 -41.80 -4.69
N ALA A 4 -0.89 -41.03 -4.93
CA ALA A 4 -0.71 -39.70 -4.36
C ALA A 4 -1.79 -38.75 -4.89
N ALA A 5 -2.57 -38.16 -3.97
CA ALA A 5 -3.52 -37.11 -4.31
C ALA A 5 -2.74 -35.85 -4.76
N ARG A 6 -2.83 -35.53 -6.05
CA ARG A 6 -2.33 -34.25 -6.59
C ARG A 6 -3.20 -33.13 -6.02
N SER A 7 -2.60 -32.25 -5.22
CA SER A 7 -3.25 -31.03 -4.75
C SER A 7 -3.66 -30.18 -5.96
N SER A 8 -4.95 -29.86 -6.05
CA SER A 8 -5.49 -28.99 -7.09
C SER A 8 -4.75 -27.63 -7.11
N PRO A 9 -4.52 -27.03 -8.29
CA PRO A 9 -3.95 -25.69 -8.36
C PRO A 9 -4.85 -24.72 -7.60
N LYS A 10 -4.26 -23.97 -6.67
CA LYS A 10 -4.93 -22.91 -5.90
C LYS A 10 -5.43 -21.88 -6.92
N GLN A 11 -6.73 -21.93 -7.20
CA GLN A 11 -7.37 -21.04 -8.17
C GLN A 11 -7.03 -19.60 -7.80
N ALA A 12 -6.50 -18.84 -8.77
CA ALA A 12 -6.23 -17.43 -8.56
C ALA A 12 -7.53 -16.76 -8.09
N PRO A 13 -7.49 -15.91 -7.05
CA PRO A 13 -8.70 -15.27 -6.55
C PRO A 13 -9.39 -14.54 -7.71
N ARG A 14 -10.66 -14.87 -7.92
CA ARG A 14 -11.51 -14.22 -8.92
C ARG A 14 -11.49 -12.71 -8.65
N PRO A 15 -11.45 -11.84 -9.67
CA PRO A 15 -11.57 -10.40 -9.46
C PRO A 15 -12.83 -10.15 -8.63
N LEU A 16 -12.68 -9.46 -7.50
CA LEU A 16 -13.82 -9.03 -6.70
C LEU A 16 -14.68 -8.13 -7.58
N ASP A 17 -15.94 -8.53 -7.77
CA ASP A 17 -16.93 -7.95 -8.70
C ASP A 17 -17.22 -6.44 -8.47
N ASN A 18 -16.67 -5.86 -7.40
CA ASN A 18 -16.91 -4.49 -6.98
C ASN A 18 -15.73 -3.55 -7.27
N SER A 19 -14.88 -3.87 -8.25
CA SER A 19 -13.71 -3.06 -8.53
C SER A 19 -14.04 -1.83 -9.39
N THR A 20 -13.79 -0.64 -8.86
CA THR A 20 -13.89 0.63 -9.62
C THR A 20 -12.52 1.06 -10.11
N LEU A 21 -12.46 1.68 -11.29
CA LEU A 21 -11.22 2.17 -11.90
C LEU A 21 -10.97 3.63 -11.49
N HIS A 22 -9.71 4.03 -11.38
CA HIS A 22 -9.32 5.44 -11.33
C HIS A 22 -8.08 5.69 -12.17
N HIS A 23 -8.03 6.86 -12.82
CA HIS A 23 -6.95 7.28 -13.68
C HIS A 23 -5.84 7.93 -12.86
N LEU A 24 -4.61 7.58 -13.17
CA LEU A 24 -3.42 8.20 -12.62
C LEU A 24 -2.96 9.34 -13.55
N PRO A 25 -2.26 10.36 -13.02
CA PRO A 25 -1.79 11.51 -13.82
C PRO A 25 -0.89 11.13 -15.00
N ASP A 26 -0.23 9.97 -14.94
CA ASP A 26 0.64 9.45 -15.99
C ASP A 26 -0.09 8.61 -17.05
N GLY A 27 -1.42 8.58 -17.01
CA GLY A 27 -2.26 7.84 -17.97
C GLY A 27 -2.48 6.37 -17.62
N ARG A 28 -1.83 5.84 -16.57
CA ARG A 28 -2.13 4.48 -16.07
C ARG A 28 -3.50 4.45 -15.39
N ILE A 29 -4.04 3.24 -15.27
CA ILE A 29 -5.30 2.98 -14.57
C ILE A 29 -5.00 2.07 -13.38
N ALA A 30 -5.47 2.47 -12.21
CA ALA A 30 -5.45 1.65 -11.01
C ALA A 30 -6.87 1.22 -10.64
N ARG A 31 -6.98 0.03 -10.06
CA ARG A 31 -8.23 -0.55 -9.57
C ARG A 31 -8.37 -0.29 -8.09
N LYS A 32 -9.61 -0.16 -7.64
CA LYS A 32 -10.02 -0.21 -6.24
C LYS A 32 -10.70 -1.54 -5.96
N PHE A 33 -10.52 -2.07 -4.77
CA PHE A 33 -11.12 -3.30 -4.28
C PHE A 33 -11.79 -2.97 -2.94
N VAL A 34 -13.04 -3.40 -2.77
CA VAL A 34 -13.76 -3.23 -1.50
C VAL A 34 -13.88 -4.58 -0.83
N LEU A 35 -13.26 -4.71 0.34
CA LEU A 35 -13.42 -5.86 1.22
C LEU A 35 -14.46 -5.51 2.27
N ALA A 36 -15.50 -6.33 2.44
CA ALA A 36 -16.57 -6.08 3.40
C ALA A 36 -16.75 -7.26 4.35
N ALA A 37 -16.97 -6.96 5.63
CA ALA A 37 -17.27 -7.94 6.68
C ALA A 37 -18.26 -7.33 7.68
N GLY A 38 -19.55 -7.66 7.55
CA GLY A 38 -20.60 -7.04 8.36
C GLY A 38 -20.65 -5.52 8.15
N SER A 39 -20.54 -4.76 9.24
CA SER A 39 -20.48 -3.29 9.24
C SER A 39 -19.09 -2.71 8.92
N PHE A 40 -18.06 -3.55 8.77
CA PHE A 40 -16.71 -3.10 8.42
C PHE A 40 -16.46 -3.16 6.92
N ARG A 41 -15.77 -2.13 6.39
CA ARG A 41 -15.30 -2.12 5.00
C ARG A 41 -13.88 -1.58 4.91
N VAL A 42 -13.08 -2.16 4.00
CA VAL A 42 -11.74 -1.69 3.66
C VAL A 42 -11.65 -1.50 2.17
N ILE A 43 -11.19 -0.33 1.74
CA ILE A 43 -11.01 0.04 0.33
C ILE A 43 -9.52 0.02 0.04
N ILE A 44 -9.09 -0.79 -0.93
CA ILE A 44 -7.69 -1.02 -1.27
C ILE A 44 -7.48 -0.72 -2.75
N SER A 45 -6.34 -0.17 -3.14
CA SER A 45 -5.95 -0.03 -4.54
C SER A 45 -4.79 -0.93 -4.92
N ASP A 46 -4.76 -1.42 -6.16
CA ASP A 46 -3.57 -2.07 -6.73
C ASP A 46 -2.41 -1.10 -7.00
N LEU A 47 -2.60 0.21 -6.87
CA LEU A 47 -1.52 1.18 -6.76
C LEU A 47 -0.75 0.92 -5.45
N GLY A 48 0.33 0.14 -5.52
CA GLY A 48 1.19 -0.15 -4.37
C GLY A 48 0.48 -0.86 -3.21
N ALA A 49 -0.62 -1.57 -3.48
CA ALA A 49 -1.48 -2.17 -2.43
C ALA A 49 -1.91 -1.13 -1.36
N THR A 50 -2.24 0.09 -1.80
CA THR A 50 -2.54 1.21 -0.89
C THR A 50 -3.94 1.07 -0.30
N ILE A 51 -4.06 1.19 1.03
CA ILE A 51 -5.36 1.31 1.69
C ILE A 51 -5.86 2.74 1.51
N LEU A 52 -7.02 2.89 0.86
CA LEU A 52 -7.64 4.18 0.58
C LEU A 52 -8.69 4.58 1.62
N GLY A 53 -9.23 3.61 2.37
CA GLY A 53 -10.23 3.87 3.39
C GLY A 53 -10.50 2.65 4.27
N ILE A 54 -10.87 2.92 5.53
CA ILE A 54 -11.30 1.92 6.50
C ILE A 54 -12.59 2.47 7.13
N GLU A 55 -13.72 1.87 6.82
CA GLU A 55 -15.03 2.28 7.31
C GLU A 55 -15.45 1.38 8.48
N THR A 56 -15.76 2.01 9.62
CA THR A 56 -16.12 1.31 10.86
C THR A 56 -17.31 1.98 11.54
N PRO A 57 -18.19 1.23 12.22
CA PRO A 57 -19.22 1.82 13.07
C PRO A 57 -18.62 2.43 14.34
N ASP A 58 -19.19 3.54 14.81
CA ASP A 58 -18.99 4.04 16.16
C ASP A 58 -19.95 3.33 17.17
N ARG A 59 -20.03 3.87 18.39
CA ARG A 59 -20.88 3.31 19.46
C ARG A 59 -22.38 3.36 19.15
N ASP A 60 -22.81 4.28 18.30
CA ASP A 60 -24.20 4.48 17.91
C ASP A 60 -24.50 3.78 16.56
N GLY A 61 -23.51 3.06 16.01
CA GLY A 61 -23.61 2.34 14.75
C GLY A 61 -23.37 3.20 13.51
N ILE A 62 -22.94 4.45 13.67
CA ILE A 62 -22.69 5.38 12.56
C ILE A 62 -21.37 4.98 11.89
N ILE A 63 -21.44 4.67 10.59
CA ILE A 63 -20.27 4.27 9.80
C ILE A 63 -19.49 5.51 9.35
N ALA A 64 -18.19 5.54 9.63
CA ALA A 64 -17.29 6.58 9.15
C ALA A 64 -15.93 6.00 8.69
N ASN A 65 -15.30 6.67 7.72
CA ASN A 65 -13.91 6.39 7.37
C ASN A 65 -12.97 6.93 8.45
N VAL A 66 -12.13 6.06 9.01
CA VAL A 66 -11.17 6.41 10.08
C VAL A 66 -9.73 6.55 9.57
N LEU A 67 -9.47 6.25 8.29
CA LEU A 67 -8.14 6.37 7.70
C LEU A 67 -7.90 7.77 7.14
N LEU A 68 -6.76 8.37 7.49
CA LEU A 68 -6.24 9.56 6.81
C LEU A 68 -5.90 9.25 5.36
N GLY A 69 -6.42 10.06 4.43
CA GLY A 69 -6.18 9.88 3.02
C GLY A 69 -6.42 11.15 2.23
N TYR A 70 -6.14 11.08 0.93
CA TYR A 70 -6.44 12.16 -0.01
C TYR A 70 -7.88 12.04 -0.52
N PRO A 71 -8.59 13.16 -0.73
CA PRO A 71 -9.93 13.15 -1.34
C PRO A 71 -9.94 12.55 -2.75
N ASP A 72 -8.88 12.79 -3.53
CA ASP A 72 -8.73 12.28 -4.89
C ASP A 72 -7.56 11.28 -4.97
N PRO A 73 -7.82 10.01 -5.39
CA PRO A 73 -6.81 8.99 -5.64
C PRO A 73 -5.63 9.43 -6.52
N ALA A 74 -5.80 10.39 -7.42
CA ALA A 74 -4.75 10.90 -8.30
C ALA A 74 -3.57 11.56 -7.55
N HIS A 75 -3.72 11.86 -6.25
CA HIS A 75 -2.65 12.40 -5.41
C HIS A 75 -1.74 11.33 -4.80
N TYR A 76 -2.15 10.07 -4.74
CA TYR A 76 -1.35 9.01 -4.14
C TYR A 76 -0.02 8.72 -4.88
N PRO A 77 0.08 8.82 -6.23
CA PRO A 77 1.36 8.71 -6.92
C PRO A 77 2.40 9.75 -6.51
N SER A 78 1.97 10.91 -6.00
CA SER A 78 2.85 11.96 -5.52
C SER A 78 3.38 11.71 -4.11
N ALA A 79 2.96 10.63 -3.43
CA ALA A 79 3.41 10.32 -2.08
C ALA A 79 4.95 10.21 -2.00
N GLY A 80 5.57 11.08 -1.18
CA GLY A 80 7.02 11.17 -1.05
C GLY A 80 7.69 12.16 -2.01
N ALA A 81 6.93 12.93 -2.79
CA ALA A 81 7.43 14.13 -3.47
C ALA A 81 7.45 15.31 -2.49
N PRO A 82 8.38 16.29 -2.66
CA PRO A 82 8.49 17.44 -1.78
C PRO A 82 7.14 18.14 -1.56
N GLY A 83 6.72 18.28 -0.30
CA GLY A 83 5.43 18.88 0.06
C GLY A 83 4.25 17.90 0.11
N SER A 84 4.46 16.62 -0.18
CA SER A 84 3.46 15.54 -0.10
C SER A 84 4.09 14.26 0.48
N ASP A 85 4.90 14.42 1.52
CA ASP A 85 5.75 13.37 2.11
C ASP A 85 5.00 12.33 2.97
N HIS A 86 3.70 12.21 2.77
CA HIS A 86 2.82 11.38 3.58
C HIS A 86 2.46 10.12 2.78
N TYR A 87 3.15 9.02 3.09
CA TYR A 87 2.91 7.67 2.56
C TYR A 87 1.59 7.07 3.12
N LEU A 88 0.49 7.84 3.08
CA LEU A 88 -0.80 7.50 3.68
C LEU A 88 -1.33 6.18 3.09
N GLY A 89 -1.61 5.21 3.95
CA GLY A 89 -2.14 3.90 3.56
C GLY A 89 -1.23 3.05 2.66
N ALA A 90 -0.04 3.54 2.27
CA ALA A 90 0.82 2.89 1.30
C ALA A 90 1.58 1.69 1.90
N THR A 91 1.75 0.65 1.09
CA THR A 91 2.65 -0.44 1.46
C THR A 91 4.11 -0.01 1.26
N CYS A 92 4.89 0.07 2.34
CA CYS A 92 6.27 0.54 2.31
C CYS A 92 7.28 -0.62 2.15
N GLY A 93 8.09 -0.63 1.10
CA GLY A 93 9.09 -1.66 0.86
C GLY A 93 10.12 -1.31 -0.23
N ARG A 94 11.17 -2.11 -0.46
CA ARG A 94 11.57 -3.37 0.22
C ARG A 94 12.13 -3.20 1.64
N PHE A 95 12.47 -1.98 2.03
CA PHE A 95 12.92 -1.68 3.38
C PHE A 95 12.21 -0.40 3.79
N ALA A 96 11.37 -0.49 4.82
CA ALA A 96 10.68 0.67 5.36
C ALA A 96 11.63 1.49 6.25
N ASN A 97 11.28 2.77 6.45
CA ASN A 97 12.05 3.71 7.26
C ASN A 97 13.47 3.99 6.70
N ARG A 98 14.36 4.51 7.54
CA ARG A 98 15.69 5.00 7.16
C ARG A 98 16.74 3.90 7.25
N VAL A 99 17.64 3.87 6.27
CA VAL A 99 18.85 3.03 6.27
C VAL A 99 20.06 3.96 6.45
N GLY A 100 20.87 3.70 7.48
CA GLY A 100 22.05 4.51 7.81
C GLY A 100 23.00 4.65 6.62
N HIS A 101 23.43 5.90 6.34
CA HIS A 101 24.32 6.25 5.23
C HIS A 101 23.87 5.73 3.84
N ALA A 102 22.58 5.38 3.67
CA ALA A 102 22.06 4.66 2.51
C ALA A 102 22.90 3.42 2.14
N GLN A 103 23.45 2.72 3.14
CA GLN A 103 24.34 1.58 2.97
C GLN A 103 23.81 0.36 3.70
N TYR A 104 24.03 -0.80 3.12
CA TYR A 104 23.76 -2.07 3.79
C TYR A 104 24.83 -3.09 3.39
N ARG A 105 25.08 -4.07 4.26
CA ARG A 105 26.02 -5.16 3.99
C ARG A 105 25.25 -6.46 3.87
N ARG A 106 25.57 -7.26 2.85
CA ARG A 106 25.03 -8.61 2.68
C ARG A 106 26.15 -9.52 2.18
N ASP A 107 26.35 -10.65 2.87
CA ASP A 107 27.37 -11.66 2.52
C ASP A 107 28.78 -11.06 2.34
N GLY A 108 29.13 -10.11 3.23
CA GLY A 108 30.40 -9.38 3.18
C GLY A 108 30.47 -8.22 2.17
N VAL A 109 29.56 -8.19 1.18
CA VAL A 109 29.51 -7.17 0.12
C VAL A 109 28.77 -5.92 0.60
N LEU A 110 29.38 -4.75 0.38
CA LEU A 110 28.78 -3.45 0.66
C LEU A 110 27.89 -3.01 -0.51
N GLY A 111 26.59 -2.86 -0.26
CA GLY A 111 25.63 -2.26 -1.18
C GLY A 111 25.33 -0.81 -0.82
N ARG A 112 25.03 0.00 -1.83
CA ARG A 112 24.50 1.37 -1.68
C ARG A 112 23.05 1.42 -2.15
N LYS A 113 22.26 2.28 -1.51
CA LYS A 113 20.90 2.63 -1.92
C LYS A 113 20.86 4.04 -2.49
N LEU A 114 19.82 4.29 -3.30
CA LEU A 114 19.44 5.64 -3.69
C LEU A 114 19.16 6.47 -2.44
N ILE A 115 19.74 7.67 -2.40
CA ILE A 115 19.52 8.61 -1.33
C ILE A 115 18.26 9.41 -1.69
N ASN A 116 17.13 9.07 -1.06
CA ASN A 116 15.85 9.72 -1.33
C ASN A 116 15.43 10.70 -0.22
N ARG A 117 16.28 10.89 0.80
CA ARG A 117 16.12 11.91 1.85
C ARG A 117 17.52 12.32 2.35
N LEU A 118 17.98 13.47 1.88
CA LEU A 118 19.04 14.23 2.55
C LEU A 118 18.34 15.20 3.51
N GLU A 119 18.94 15.48 4.67
CA GLU A 119 18.40 16.29 5.77
C GLU A 119 17.43 15.55 6.70
N VAL A 120 17.98 14.99 7.77
CA VAL A 120 17.88 15.48 9.17
C VAL A 120 19.07 14.83 9.91
N TRP A 121 19.68 15.51 10.88
CA TRP A 121 20.86 15.10 11.69
C TRP A 121 22.25 15.51 11.15
N ARG A 122 22.45 16.81 10.95
CA ARG A 122 23.71 17.46 11.31
C ARG A 122 23.36 18.41 12.46
N LEU A 123 23.99 18.23 13.63
CA LEU A 123 23.70 18.84 14.94
C LEU A 123 22.89 17.94 15.90
N ALA A 124 23.63 17.03 16.53
CA ALA A 124 23.63 16.79 17.98
C ALA A 124 25.04 16.33 18.35
#